data_AF-A0A316C6J7-F1
#
_entry.id   AF-A0A316C6J7-F1
#
_cell.length_a   1.000
_cell.length_b   1.000
_cell.length_c   1.000
_cell.angle_alpha   90.00
_cell.angle_beta   90.00
_cell.angle_gamma   90.00
#
_symmetry.space_group_name_H-M   'P 1'
#
loop_
_entity.id
_entity.type
_entity.pdbx_description
1 polymer ?
#
loop_
_entity_poly.entity_id
_entity_poly.type
_entity_poly.pdbx_seq_one_letter_code
_entity_poly.pdbx_strand_id
1 'polypeptide(L)'
;MPPPGHFLSPGKSFFSNTSGNFAIMSAACLPVALVLAAVAIDEGSLYTERRAAQSIVDLAAITAAANLDKAETAVTTVFADNGISGVTVGRAGTRPPVDPAGFIKPTVNIEPGRYTGLATSAVGTRFSPGAKPYNAVRVTFAKNGTRHFGSALISPPVIATQATASVSAQAAFSIGSRLASLDGGILNQLLGDLTGSNLKLNLMDYRSLIDADVNLLSVFDQLNTRLKLNAASYTDVLGADVTVGQLVAAMAAVPGTDSQAKVVLDRLAGVLTGTAKVPLRALVDLGSTARVGVGQTSAGLPIVANVMEILTASAVLANGKNQVATGLKVNVLGLAGATVDIAIGEPPQSTPFYTVGETGALVRTAQTRIRIEAAVSGLGLLGDKLISLPVYADIAYAEGRLAEISCSTGRVESVRVKVDTTPGVADLRIGDVNSAMMKDFSRKPTVSPAKLVDVSLLGLGLISIHAQARAAVENIEPTKLSFTYQDITDRTIKTAHTKNLTSSLTRSLLGDLHLEARTLLGLKIGVPSGIASALGTTLGAVTAPVDSLLMNVLGLLGVRVGEADVRVEGATCGRSVLVQ
;
A
#
# COMPACT_ATOMS: atom_id res chain seq x y z
N MET A 1 -99.88 -38.94 -78.15
CA MET A 1 -100.45 -37.80 -77.39
C MET A 1 -99.37 -37.27 -76.44
N PRO A 2 -99.17 -35.94 -76.37
CA PRO A 2 -98.03 -35.28 -75.71
C PRO A 2 -98.19 -35.16 -74.16
N PRO A 3 -97.19 -34.64 -73.40
CA PRO A 3 -96.79 -35.09 -72.05
C PRO A 3 -97.22 -34.14 -70.89
N PRO A 4 -96.80 -34.42 -69.65
CA PRO A 4 -96.09 -33.42 -68.84
C PRO A 4 -94.91 -34.06 -68.06
N GLY A 5 -93.78 -33.42 -67.72
CA GLY A 5 -93.55 -32.07 -67.22
C GLY A 5 -92.78 -32.21 -65.89
N HIS A 6 -91.43 -32.30 -65.95
CA HIS A 6 -90.60 -32.43 -64.74
C HIS A 6 -90.38 -31.06 -64.10
N PHE A 7 -91.11 -30.78 -63.01
CA PHE A 7 -90.81 -29.71 -62.07
C PHE A 7 -89.82 -30.21 -61.00
N LEU A 8 -88.71 -29.49 -60.84
CA LEU A 8 -87.73 -29.67 -59.77
C LEU A 8 -88.36 -29.25 -58.43
N SER A 9 -88.38 -30.14 -57.44
CA SER A 9 -88.68 -29.77 -56.05
C SER A 9 -87.38 -29.51 -55.26
N PRO A 10 -87.20 -28.35 -54.62
CA PRO A 10 -86.12 -28.12 -53.67
C PRO A 10 -86.58 -28.56 -52.28
N GLY A 11 -86.05 -29.66 -51.76
CA GLY A 11 -86.46 -30.11 -50.44
C GLY A 11 -85.88 -31.45 -50.06
N LYS A 12 -84.56 -31.47 -49.79
CA LYS A 12 -83.85 -32.46 -48.96
C LYS A 12 -82.34 -32.19 -49.02
N SER A 13 -81.85 -31.15 -48.34
CA SER A 13 -80.41 -31.07 -48.02
C SER A 13 -80.10 -30.35 -46.71
N PHE A 14 -81.08 -30.16 -45.82
CA PHE A 14 -80.83 -29.44 -44.57
C PHE A 14 -80.29 -30.33 -43.43
N PHE A 15 -80.39 -31.66 -43.52
CA PHE A 15 -80.05 -32.57 -42.42
C PHE A 15 -78.81 -33.47 -42.63
N SER A 16 -78.04 -33.28 -43.71
CA SER A 16 -76.76 -34.00 -43.93
C SER A 16 -75.55 -33.08 -43.97
N ASN A 17 -75.67 -31.82 -43.52
CA ASN A 17 -74.59 -30.86 -43.64
C ASN A 17 -73.71 -30.84 -42.37
N THR A 18 -72.70 -31.70 -42.31
CA THR A 18 -71.66 -31.70 -41.26
C THR A 18 -70.65 -30.56 -41.40
N SER A 19 -70.70 -29.77 -42.48
CA SER A 19 -69.85 -28.58 -42.66
C SER A 19 -70.19 -27.41 -41.72
N GLY A 20 -71.33 -27.46 -41.03
CA GLY A 20 -71.71 -26.46 -40.01
C GLY A 20 -70.97 -26.59 -38.68
N ASN A 21 -70.38 -27.75 -38.36
CA ASN A 21 -69.80 -27.98 -37.03
C ASN A 21 -68.39 -27.38 -36.88
N PHE A 22 -67.57 -27.41 -37.95
CA PHE A 22 -66.23 -26.82 -37.90
C PHE A 22 -66.28 -25.28 -37.82
N ALA A 23 -67.25 -24.66 -38.49
CA ALA A 23 -67.48 -23.22 -38.43
C ALA A 23 -67.93 -22.78 -37.02
N ILE A 24 -68.83 -23.53 -36.38
CA ILE A 24 -69.31 -23.22 -35.02
C ILE A 24 -68.22 -23.49 -33.98
N MET A 25 -67.50 -24.61 -34.05
CA MET A 25 -66.36 -24.89 -33.16
C MET A 25 -65.24 -23.86 -33.34
N SER A 26 -64.92 -23.49 -34.57
CA SER A 26 -63.92 -22.45 -34.86
C SER A 26 -64.38 -21.08 -34.38
N ALA A 27 -65.65 -20.71 -34.56
CA ALA A 27 -66.22 -19.47 -34.05
C ALA A 27 -66.22 -19.40 -32.51
N ALA A 28 -66.35 -20.55 -31.82
CA ALA A 28 -66.27 -20.62 -30.37
C ALA A 28 -64.82 -20.64 -29.83
N CYS A 29 -63.89 -21.32 -30.52
CA CYS A 29 -62.50 -21.46 -30.08
C CYS A 29 -61.60 -20.29 -30.48
N LEU A 30 -61.85 -19.64 -31.62
CA LEU A 30 -61.04 -18.53 -32.12
C LEU A 30 -60.94 -17.36 -31.12
N PRO A 31 -62.03 -16.90 -30.47
CA PRO A 31 -61.94 -15.86 -29.45
C PRO A 31 -61.05 -16.25 -28.28
N VAL A 32 -61.14 -17.51 -27.81
CA VAL A 32 -60.29 -18.03 -26.72
C VAL A 32 -58.82 -18.07 -27.15
N ALA A 33 -58.54 -18.54 -28.36
CA ALA A 33 -57.19 -18.57 -28.91
C ALA A 33 -56.58 -17.15 -29.05
N LEU A 34 -57.38 -16.17 -29.48
CA LEU A 34 -56.96 -14.77 -29.58
C LEU A 34 -56.67 -14.16 -28.21
N VAL A 35 -57.48 -14.45 -27.19
CA VAL A 35 -57.24 -13.99 -25.81
C VAL A 35 -55.95 -14.61 -25.25
N LEU A 36 -55.72 -15.90 -25.45
CA LEU A 36 -54.49 -16.55 -25.02
C LEU A 36 -53.26 -16.00 -25.74
N ALA A 37 -53.36 -15.73 -27.04
CA ALA A 37 -52.29 -15.11 -27.81
C ALA A 37 -52.00 -13.67 -27.31
N ALA A 38 -53.03 -12.89 -27.01
CA ALA A 38 -52.90 -11.55 -26.45
C ALA A 38 -52.18 -11.58 -25.08
N VAL A 39 -52.54 -12.50 -24.18
CA VAL A 39 -51.86 -12.70 -22.90
C VAL A 39 -50.40 -13.12 -23.10
N ALA A 40 -50.14 -14.06 -24.03
CA ALA A 40 -48.78 -14.51 -24.32
C ALA A 40 -47.89 -13.39 -24.87
N ILE A 41 -48.43 -12.51 -25.72
CA ILE A 41 -47.70 -11.36 -26.25
C ILE A 41 -47.41 -10.34 -25.14
N ASP A 42 -48.38 -10.04 -24.28
CA ASP A 42 -48.19 -9.11 -23.15
C ASP A 42 -47.17 -9.63 -22.12
N GLU A 43 -47.22 -10.91 -21.75
CA GLU A 43 -46.21 -11.48 -20.83
C GLU A 43 -44.83 -11.56 -21.50
N GLY A 44 -44.79 -11.85 -22.81
CA GLY A 44 -43.57 -11.80 -23.60
C GLY A 44 -42.96 -10.40 -23.65
N SER A 45 -43.77 -9.35 -23.91
CA SER A 45 -43.31 -7.97 -23.95
C SER A 45 -42.78 -7.53 -22.58
N LEU A 46 -43.48 -7.82 -21.49
CA LEU A 46 -43.03 -7.51 -20.13
C LEU A 46 -41.70 -8.19 -19.77
N TYR A 47 -41.51 -9.46 -20.17
CA TYR A 47 -40.24 -10.15 -19.94
C TYR A 47 -39.08 -9.52 -20.71
N THR A 48 -39.30 -9.17 -21.99
CA THR A 48 -38.28 -8.48 -22.81
C THR A 48 -37.96 -7.09 -22.26
N GLU A 49 -38.97 -6.35 -21.81
CA GLU A 49 -38.83 -5.02 -21.23
C GLU A 49 -38.06 -5.08 -19.90
N ARG A 50 -38.31 -6.09 -19.06
CA ARG A 50 -37.53 -6.33 -17.84
C ARG A 50 -36.08 -6.66 -18.13
N ARG A 51 -35.80 -7.51 -19.13
CA ARG A 51 -34.41 -7.84 -19.52
C ARG A 51 -33.67 -6.63 -20.06
N ALA A 52 -34.31 -5.82 -20.90
CA ALA A 52 -33.74 -4.57 -21.39
C ALA A 52 -33.44 -3.59 -20.24
N ALA A 53 -34.39 -3.43 -19.30
CA ALA A 53 -34.20 -2.61 -18.11
C ALA A 53 -33.04 -3.12 -17.23
N GLN A 54 -32.93 -4.45 -17.03
CA GLN A 54 -31.83 -5.03 -16.25
C GLN A 54 -30.48 -4.76 -16.89
N SER A 55 -30.35 -4.90 -18.22
CA SER A 55 -29.10 -4.61 -18.93
C SER A 55 -28.65 -3.15 -18.76
N ILE A 56 -29.59 -2.20 -18.74
CA ILE A 56 -29.29 -0.78 -18.50
C ILE A 56 -28.87 -0.56 -17.05
N VAL A 57 -29.53 -1.22 -16.09
CA VAL A 57 -29.19 -1.14 -14.66
C VAL A 57 -27.82 -1.75 -14.37
N ASP A 58 -27.48 -2.86 -15.00
CA ASP A 58 -26.16 -3.49 -14.91
C ASP A 58 -25.06 -2.54 -15.41
N LEU A 59 -25.26 -1.93 -16.58
CA LEU A 59 -24.34 -0.93 -17.14
C LEU A 59 -24.24 0.31 -16.25
N ALA A 60 -25.37 0.79 -15.73
CA ALA A 60 -25.41 1.94 -14.84
C ALA A 60 -24.67 1.66 -13.53
N ALA A 61 -24.84 0.48 -12.92
CA ALA A 61 -24.12 0.08 -11.72
C ALA A 61 -22.61 0.01 -11.95
N ILE A 62 -22.17 -0.65 -13.04
CA ILE A 62 -20.75 -0.75 -13.41
C ILE A 62 -20.12 0.65 -13.60
N THR A 63 -20.83 1.54 -14.30
CA THR A 63 -20.36 2.90 -14.60
C THR A 63 -20.34 3.76 -13.32
N ALA A 64 -21.32 3.61 -12.44
CA ALA A 64 -21.39 4.28 -11.16
C ALA A 64 -20.28 3.83 -10.20
N ALA A 65 -20.01 2.52 -10.13
CA ALA A 65 -18.92 1.98 -9.34
C ALA A 65 -17.55 2.43 -9.85
N ALA A 66 -17.39 2.66 -11.16
CA ALA A 66 -16.18 3.25 -11.72
C ALA A 66 -16.03 4.76 -11.41
N ASN A 67 -17.12 5.44 -11.04
CA ASN A 67 -17.17 6.88 -10.78
C ASN A 67 -17.84 7.20 -9.44
N LEU A 68 -17.30 6.65 -8.34
CA LEU A 68 -17.93 6.73 -7.00
C LEU A 68 -18.26 8.16 -6.55
N ASP A 69 -17.40 9.13 -6.87
CA ASP A 69 -17.60 10.54 -6.51
C ASP A 69 -18.71 11.23 -7.32
N LYS A 70 -19.06 10.67 -8.49
CA LYS A 70 -20.05 11.20 -9.44
C LYS A 70 -21.08 10.15 -9.83
N ALA A 71 -21.40 9.23 -8.92
CA ALA A 71 -22.24 8.08 -9.20
C ALA A 71 -23.61 8.48 -9.77
N GLU A 72 -24.22 9.55 -9.26
CA GLU A 72 -25.51 10.04 -9.74
C GLU A 72 -25.47 10.56 -11.17
N THR A 73 -24.45 11.37 -11.50
CA THR A 73 -24.23 11.84 -12.87
C THR A 73 -23.96 10.67 -13.81
N ALA A 74 -23.11 9.71 -13.40
CA ALA A 74 -22.80 8.53 -14.20
C ALA A 74 -24.04 7.69 -14.52
N VAL A 75 -24.90 7.44 -13.52
CA VAL A 75 -26.15 6.69 -13.72
C VAL A 75 -27.10 7.45 -14.64
N THR A 76 -27.37 8.72 -14.37
CA THR A 76 -28.32 9.50 -15.18
C THR A 76 -27.87 9.64 -16.64
N THR A 77 -26.57 9.78 -16.91
CA THR A 77 -26.02 9.75 -18.26
C THR A 77 -26.24 8.39 -18.94
N VAL A 78 -25.97 7.27 -18.26
CA VAL A 78 -26.21 5.93 -18.84
C VAL A 78 -27.69 5.74 -19.22
N PHE A 79 -28.61 6.18 -18.37
CA PHE A 79 -30.05 6.10 -18.70
C PHE A 79 -30.42 6.98 -19.91
N ALA A 80 -29.89 8.21 -19.98
CA ALA A 80 -30.13 9.11 -21.11
C ALA A 80 -29.56 8.56 -22.42
N ASP A 81 -28.31 8.05 -22.40
CA ASP A 81 -27.65 7.48 -23.58
C ASP A 81 -28.36 6.22 -24.11
N ASN A 82 -29.11 5.52 -23.25
CA ASN A 82 -29.94 4.36 -23.60
C ASN A 82 -31.41 4.74 -23.86
N GLY A 83 -31.70 6.02 -24.11
CA GLY A 83 -33.02 6.49 -24.55
C GLY A 83 -34.08 6.59 -23.45
N ILE A 84 -33.69 6.49 -22.16
CA ILE A 84 -34.59 6.69 -21.02
C ILE A 84 -34.42 8.11 -20.48
N SER A 85 -35.12 9.05 -21.11
CA SER A 85 -35.18 10.47 -20.69
C SER A 85 -36.18 10.68 -19.55
N GLY A 86 -35.89 11.59 -18.62
CA GLY A 86 -36.82 11.97 -17.55
C GLY A 86 -36.89 11.03 -16.35
N VAL A 87 -35.84 10.22 -16.14
CA VAL A 87 -35.71 9.42 -14.91
C VAL A 87 -35.62 10.34 -13.70
N THR A 88 -36.45 10.08 -12.70
CA THR A 88 -36.37 10.77 -11.40
C THR A 88 -35.38 10.02 -10.50
N VAL A 89 -34.41 10.74 -9.94
CA VAL A 89 -33.53 10.16 -8.90
C VAL A 89 -34.31 10.10 -7.58
N GLY A 90 -34.63 8.88 -7.15
CA GLY A 90 -35.32 8.60 -5.90
C GLY A 90 -34.35 8.32 -4.75
N ARG A 91 -34.90 8.21 -3.54
CA ARG A 91 -34.13 7.77 -2.35
C ARG A 91 -34.39 6.30 -2.06
N ALA A 92 -33.35 5.61 -1.61
CA ALA A 92 -33.43 4.28 -1.03
C ALA A 92 -34.62 4.14 -0.07
N GLY A 93 -35.44 3.09 -0.23
CA GLY A 93 -36.60 2.83 0.64
C GLY A 93 -37.80 3.77 0.48
N THR A 94 -37.77 4.71 -0.46
CA THR A 94 -38.94 5.56 -0.77
C THR A 94 -39.75 5.00 -1.93
N ARG A 95 -41.08 5.13 -1.85
CA ARG A 95 -41.97 4.73 -2.95
C ARG A 95 -41.73 5.68 -4.13
N PRO A 96 -41.53 5.16 -5.35
CA PRO A 96 -41.31 6.02 -6.51
C PRO A 96 -42.56 6.89 -6.79
N PRO A 97 -42.35 8.16 -7.20
CA PRO A 97 -43.43 9.10 -7.42
C PRO A 97 -44.39 8.61 -8.50
N VAL A 98 -45.68 8.87 -8.28
CA VAL A 98 -46.76 8.58 -9.23
C VAL A 98 -47.17 9.85 -9.98
N ASP A 99 -47.57 9.71 -11.23
CA ASP A 99 -48.19 10.77 -12.01
C ASP A 99 -49.69 10.93 -11.63
N PRO A 100 -50.39 11.97 -12.15
CA PRO A 100 -51.81 12.17 -11.88
C PRO A 100 -52.72 11.02 -12.33
N ALA A 101 -52.23 10.15 -13.22
CA ALA A 101 -52.94 8.96 -13.69
C ALA A 101 -52.64 7.71 -12.84
N GLY A 102 -51.86 7.85 -11.76
CA GLY A 102 -51.52 6.77 -10.83
C GLY A 102 -50.36 5.88 -11.28
N PHE A 103 -49.71 6.21 -12.39
CA PHE A 103 -48.58 5.47 -12.93
C PHE A 103 -47.27 5.93 -12.26
N ILE A 104 -46.47 4.96 -11.82
CA ILE A 104 -45.10 5.22 -11.36
C ILE A 104 -44.27 5.87 -12.47
N LYS A 105 -43.66 7.02 -12.17
CA LYS A 105 -42.66 7.65 -13.03
C LYS A 105 -41.37 6.82 -13.03
N PRO A 106 -40.66 6.68 -14.16
CA PRO A 106 -39.35 6.02 -14.19
C PRO A 106 -38.44 6.58 -13.10
N THR A 107 -38.07 5.75 -12.14
CA THR A 107 -37.34 6.18 -10.94
C THR A 107 -36.11 5.32 -10.75
N VAL A 108 -34.97 5.95 -10.50
CA VAL A 108 -33.71 5.28 -10.18
C VAL A 108 -33.26 5.65 -8.77
N ASN A 109 -32.96 4.63 -7.96
CA ASN A 109 -32.35 4.79 -6.64
C ASN A 109 -30.88 4.39 -6.74
N ILE A 110 -30.01 5.24 -6.22
CA ILE A 110 -28.56 5.08 -6.29
C ILE A 110 -28.03 5.08 -4.86
N GLU A 111 -27.44 3.97 -4.46
CA GLU A 111 -26.96 3.73 -3.11
C GLU A 111 -25.45 3.42 -3.16
N PRO A 112 -24.57 4.40 -2.92
CA PRO A 112 -23.16 4.13 -2.66
C PRO A 112 -22.99 3.36 -1.35
N GLY A 113 -21.99 2.47 -1.28
CA GLY A 113 -21.72 1.68 -0.11
C GLY A 113 -20.41 0.90 -0.20
N ARG A 114 -20.26 -0.09 0.68
CA ARG A 114 -19.10 -0.99 0.70
C ARG A 114 -19.52 -2.43 0.44
N TYR A 115 -18.92 -3.06 -0.57
CA TYR A 115 -19.00 -4.48 -0.85
C TYR A 115 -17.80 -5.22 -0.26
N THR A 116 -18.07 -6.32 0.45
CA THR A 116 -17.05 -7.22 1.01
C THR A 116 -17.34 -8.66 0.58
N GLY A 117 -16.58 -9.16 -0.40
CA GLY A 117 -16.76 -10.49 -0.99
C GLY A 117 -16.20 -11.66 -0.16
N LEU A 118 -16.32 -11.61 1.18
CA LEU A 118 -15.87 -12.71 2.03
C LEU A 118 -16.77 -13.93 1.84
N ALA A 119 -16.17 -15.09 1.57
CA ALA A 119 -16.89 -16.35 1.40
C ALA A 119 -17.72 -16.73 2.65
N THR A 120 -17.28 -16.30 3.82
CA THR A 120 -17.95 -16.51 5.12
C THR A 120 -19.16 -15.62 5.34
N SER A 121 -19.35 -14.57 4.53
CA SER A 121 -20.50 -13.66 4.63
C SER A 121 -21.65 -14.13 3.74
N ALA A 122 -22.86 -14.15 4.30
CA ALA A 122 -24.10 -14.39 3.55
C ALA A 122 -24.26 -13.37 2.43
N VAL A 123 -24.73 -13.80 1.26
CA VAL A 123 -24.79 -12.96 0.04
C VAL A 123 -25.48 -11.62 0.30
N GLY A 124 -26.63 -11.62 0.98
CA GLY A 124 -27.40 -10.40 1.28
C GLY A 124 -26.71 -9.40 2.22
N THR A 125 -25.66 -9.79 2.95
CA THR A 125 -24.93 -8.90 3.87
C THR A 125 -23.59 -8.41 3.32
N ARG A 126 -23.23 -8.81 2.09
CA ARG A 126 -21.96 -8.42 1.47
C ARG A 126 -21.90 -6.97 1.05
N PHE A 127 -23.04 -6.37 0.72
CA PHE A 127 -23.16 -4.95 0.44
C PHE A 127 -23.73 -4.20 1.65
N SER A 128 -22.98 -3.24 2.17
CA SER A 128 -23.40 -2.33 3.24
C SER A 128 -23.66 -0.93 2.64
N PRO A 129 -24.92 -0.50 2.51
CA PRO A 129 -25.25 0.85 2.04
C PRO A 129 -24.62 1.92 2.93
N GLY A 130 -24.08 2.99 2.35
CA GLY A 130 -23.51 4.14 3.08
C GLY A 130 -22.21 3.89 3.85
N ALA A 131 -21.69 2.65 3.88
CA ALA A 131 -20.44 2.34 4.55
C ALA A 131 -19.23 2.92 3.82
N LYS A 132 -18.41 3.70 4.51
CA LYS A 132 -17.19 4.33 3.98
C LYS A 132 -15.93 3.52 4.34
N PRO A 133 -14.86 3.59 3.54
CA PRO A 133 -14.79 4.21 2.21
C PRO A 133 -15.68 3.46 1.21
N TYR A 134 -16.33 4.19 0.30
CA TYR A 134 -17.17 3.58 -0.73
C TYR A 134 -16.29 2.78 -1.69
N ASN A 135 -16.76 1.59 -2.07
CA ASN A 135 -16.14 0.78 -3.12
C ASN A 135 -17.21 0.11 -4.01
N ALA A 136 -18.50 0.40 -3.79
CA ALA A 136 -19.59 -0.20 -4.51
C ALA A 136 -20.78 0.75 -4.64
N VAL A 137 -21.61 0.53 -5.66
CA VAL A 137 -22.87 1.23 -5.87
C VAL A 137 -23.95 0.22 -6.21
N ARG A 138 -25.08 0.32 -5.52
CA ARG A 138 -26.31 -0.39 -5.85
C ARG A 138 -27.25 0.56 -6.60
N VAL A 139 -27.68 0.14 -7.78
CA VAL A 139 -28.63 0.86 -8.62
C VAL A 139 -29.92 0.05 -8.68
N THR A 140 -31.04 0.68 -8.34
CA THR A 140 -32.38 0.08 -8.48
C THR A 140 -33.23 0.94 -9.38
N PHE A 141 -33.84 0.37 -10.41
CA PHE A 141 -34.70 1.07 -11.34
C PHE A 141 -36.10 0.48 -11.34
N ALA A 142 -37.10 1.36 -11.28
CA ALA A 142 -38.51 1.00 -11.32
C ALA A 142 -39.26 1.83 -12.37
N LYS A 143 -40.09 1.15 -13.17
CA LYS A 143 -41.06 1.77 -14.10
C LYS A 143 -42.28 0.89 -14.28
N ASN A 144 -43.38 1.42 -14.81
CA ASN A 144 -44.46 0.54 -15.27
C ASN A 144 -44.05 -0.17 -16.55
N GLY A 145 -44.42 -1.44 -16.65
CA GLY A 145 -44.32 -2.19 -17.89
C GLY A 145 -45.40 -1.80 -18.90
N THR A 146 -45.19 -2.20 -20.14
CA THR A 146 -46.11 -1.96 -21.26
C THR A 146 -46.94 -3.22 -21.55
N ARG A 147 -48.26 -3.06 -21.57
CA ARG A 147 -49.22 -4.08 -22.03
C ARG A 147 -49.90 -3.58 -23.29
N HIS A 148 -49.93 -4.39 -24.33
CA HIS A 148 -50.51 -4.04 -25.62
C HIS A 148 -51.99 -4.38 -25.70
N PHE A 149 -52.41 -5.50 -25.11
CA PHE A 149 -53.78 -6.01 -25.26
C PHE A 149 -54.58 -6.04 -23.95
N GLY A 150 -53.93 -6.34 -22.83
CA GLY A 150 -54.56 -6.48 -21.51
C GLY A 150 -54.62 -5.20 -20.67
N SER A 151 -54.13 -4.07 -21.19
CA SER A 151 -54.05 -2.79 -20.46
C SER A 151 -55.41 -2.21 -20.08
N ALA A 152 -56.48 -2.54 -20.83
CA ALA A 152 -57.85 -2.13 -20.52
C ALA A 152 -58.52 -2.94 -19.41
N LEU A 153 -57.98 -4.12 -19.07
CA LEU A 153 -58.57 -5.06 -18.10
C LEU A 153 -57.78 -5.12 -16.79
N ILE A 154 -56.45 -5.03 -16.87
CA ILE A 154 -55.54 -5.16 -15.73
C ILE A 154 -54.51 -4.03 -15.80
N SER A 155 -54.34 -3.31 -14.69
CA SER A 155 -53.32 -2.26 -14.60
C SER A 155 -51.92 -2.83 -14.91
N PRO A 156 -51.09 -2.12 -15.69
CA PRO A 156 -49.74 -2.57 -15.99
C PRO A 156 -48.91 -2.79 -14.72
N PRO A 157 -48.14 -3.90 -14.63
CA PRO A 157 -47.33 -4.19 -13.46
C PRO A 157 -46.11 -3.28 -13.40
N VAL A 158 -45.56 -3.11 -12.20
CA VAL A 158 -44.29 -2.41 -11.99
C VAL A 158 -43.13 -3.37 -12.27
N ILE A 159 -42.27 -2.98 -13.19
CA ILE A 159 -41.00 -3.65 -13.45
C ILE A 159 -39.95 -3.01 -12.54
N ALA A 160 -39.31 -3.83 -11.71
CA ALA A 160 -38.18 -3.44 -10.88
C ALA A 160 -36.93 -4.27 -11.22
N THR A 161 -35.80 -3.61 -11.32
CA THR A 161 -34.49 -4.18 -11.66
C THR A 161 -33.44 -3.61 -10.73
N GLN A 162 -32.44 -4.43 -10.37
CA GLN A 162 -31.41 -4.04 -9.42
C GLN A 162 -30.09 -4.66 -9.82
N ALA A 163 -29.02 -3.89 -9.68
CA ALA A 163 -27.66 -4.36 -9.81
C ALA A 163 -26.79 -3.72 -8.73
N THR A 164 -25.83 -4.48 -8.23
CA THR A 164 -24.75 -3.94 -7.39
C THR A 164 -23.45 -4.16 -8.15
N ALA A 165 -22.64 -3.13 -8.28
CA ALA A 165 -21.30 -3.25 -8.81
C ALA A 165 -20.30 -2.76 -7.78
N SER A 166 -19.12 -3.38 -7.75
CA SER A 166 -18.01 -2.98 -6.89
C SER A 166 -16.74 -2.77 -7.69
N VAL A 167 -15.86 -1.96 -7.15
CA VAL A 167 -14.53 -1.65 -7.65
C VAL A 167 -13.54 -1.86 -6.50
N SER A 168 -12.42 -2.51 -6.76
CA SER A 168 -11.36 -2.71 -5.77
C SER A 168 -10.12 -1.95 -6.20
N ALA A 169 -10.01 -0.71 -5.73
CA ALA A 169 -8.81 0.08 -5.94
C ALA A 169 -7.70 -0.39 -4.99
N GLN A 170 -6.50 -0.59 -5.53
CA GLN A 170 -5.34 -1.08 -4.79
C GLN A 170 -4.11 -0.28 -5.16
N ALA A 171 -3.22 -0.09 -4.19
CA ALA A 171 -1.92 0.51 -4.42
C ALA A 171 -0.84 -0.36 -3.80
N ALA A 172 0.29 -0.44 -4.50
CA ALA A 172 1.55 -0.97 -4.02
C ALA A 172 2.39 0.21 -3.54
N PHE A 173 2.84 0.17 -2.29
CA PHE A 173 3.64 1.25 -1.72
C PHE A 173 4.60 0.72 -0.66
N SER A 174 5.68 1.47 -0.48
CA SER A 174 6.70 1.21 0.53
C SER A 174 6.98 2.45 1.36
N ILE A 175 7.54 2.20 2.55
CA ILE A 175 8.14 3.22 3.39
C ILE A 175 9.60 2.85 3.63
N GLY A 176 10.47 3.83 3.50
CA GLY A 176 11.91 3.62 3.61
C GLY A 176 12.68 4.91 3.77
N SER A 177 13.96 4.87 3.40
CA SER A 177 14.81 6.05 3.36
C SER A 177 15.68 6.05 2.13
N ARG A 178 15.90 7.24 1.57
CA ARG A 178 16.93 7.46 0.56
C ARG A 178 18.31 7.62 1.19
N LEU A 179 19.32 7.16 0.48
CA LEU A 179 20.72 7.45 0.80
C LEU A 179 21.07 8.89 0.46
N ALA A 180 21.57 9.64 1.45
CA ALA A 180 22.02 11.02 1.28
C ALA A 180 23.41 11.07 0.63
N SER A 181 24.31 10.15 1.01
CA SER A 181 25.59 9.94 0.35
C SER A 181 26.01 8.46 0.44
N LEU A 182 26.77 8.01 -0.56
CA LEU A 182 27.19 6.62 -0.68
C LEU A 182 28.65 6.47 -0.25
N ASP A 183 28.85 5.84 0.90
CA ASP A 183 30.14 5.29 1.29
C ASP A 183 30.11 3.76 1.12
N GLY A 184 30.81 3.28 0.09
CA GLY A 184 30.83 1.85 -0.22
C GLY A 184 31.54 0.98 0.84
N GLY A 185 32.39 1.57 1.69
CA GLY A 185 33.09 0.84 2.74
C GLY A 185 32.14 0.41 3.86
N ILE A 186 31.32 1.34 4.34
CA ILE A 186 30.36 1.10 5.44
C ILE A 186 29.34 0.06 5.04
N LEU A 187 28.80 0.17 3.82
CA LEU A 187 27.74 -0.71 3.35
C LEU A 187 28.23 -2.15 3.15
N ASN A 188 29.47 -2.34 2.70
CA ASN A 188 30.06 -3.68 2.57
C ASN A 188 30.21 -4.35 3.93
N GLN A 189 30.68 -3.60 4.94
CA GLN A 189 30.81 -4.12 6.31
C GLN A 189 29.44 -4.43 6.91
N LEU A 190 28.48 -3.51 6.79
CA LEU A 190 27.14 -3.68 7.34
C LEU A 190 26.42 -4.90 6.73
N LEU A 191 26.31 -4.95 5.40
CA LEU A 191 25.66 -6.09 4.74
C LEU A 191 26.48 -7.37 4.94
N GLY A 192 27.80 -7.28 4.99
CA GLY A 192 28.68 -8.39 5.28
C GLY A 192 28.41 -8.99 6.66
N ASP A 193 28.33 -8.16 7.69
CA ASP A 193 28.04 -8.58 9.06
C ASP A 193 26.61 -9.15 9.19
N LEU A 194 25.61 -8.49 8.60
CA LEU A 194 24.22 -8.95 8.63
C LEU A 194 24.01 -10.29 7.90
N THR A 195 24.78 -10.54 6.85
CA THR A 195 24.65 -11.76 6.01
C THR A 195 25.73 -12.80 6.29
N GLY A 196 26.69 -12.53 7.18
CA GLY A 196 27.85 -13.39 7.45
C GLY A 196 28.77 -13.57 6.25
N SER A 197 28.89 -12.56 5.38
CA SER A 197 29.60 -12.62 4.09
C SER A 197 30.67 -11.53 3.97
N ASN A 198 31.66 -11.71 3.09
CA ASN A 198 32.67 -10.69 2.81
C ASN A 198 32.39 -10.01 1.47
N LEU A 199 31.79 -8.82 1.52
CA LEU A 199 31.37 -8.08 0.34
C LEU A 199 32.45 -7.09 -0.11
N LYS A 200 32.62 -6.98 -1.43
CA LYS A 200 33.58 -6.07 -2.08
C LYS A 200 32.91 -5.34 -3.24
N LEU A 201 31.82 -4.65 -2.93
CA LEU A 201 31.11 -3.79 -3.89
C LEU A 201 31.77 -2.42 -3.95
N ASN A 202 31.87 -1.85 -5.15
CA ASN A 202 32.33 -0.48 -5.34
C ASN A 202 31.13 0.50 -5.41
N LEU A 203 31.40 1.80 -5.50
CA LEU A 203 30.37 2.83 -5.56
C LEU A 203 29.41 2.68 -6.76
N MET A 204 29.91 2.26 -7.93
CA MET A 204 29.08 2.04 -9.11
C MET A 204 28.18 0.82 -8.93
N ASP A 205 28.70 -0.27 -8.34
CA ASP A 205 27.91 -1.46 -8.03
C ASP A 205 26.73 -1.07 -7.12
N TYR A 206 26.98 -0.28 -6.08
CA TYR A 206 25.92 0.20 -5.19
C TYR A 206 24.90 1.07 -5.87
N ARG A 207 25.35 2.02 -6.69
CA ARG A 207 24.46 2.89 -7.44
C ARG A 207 23.56 2.09 -8.39
N SER A 208 24.11 1.07 -9.04
CA SER A 208 23.32 0.18 -9.90
C SER A 208 22.24 -0.58 -9.13
N LEU A 209 22.49 -0.99 -7.88
CA LEU A 209 21.50 -1.67 -7.05
C LEU A 209 20.43 -0.73 -6.49
N ILE A 210 20.82 0.51 -6.15
CA ILE A 210 19.89 1.54 -5.65
C ILE A 210 18.99 2.07 -6.75
N ASP A 211 19.52 2.23 -7.96
CA ASP A 211 18.75 2.75 -9.10
C ASP A 211 17.92 1.64 -9.77
N ALA A 212 18.15 0.37 -9.43
CA ALA A 212 17.43 -0.77 -9.98
C ALA A 212 16.17 -1.13 -9.18
N ASP A 213 15.10 -1.40 -9.93
CA ASP A 213 13.87 -1.97 -9.40
C ASP A 213 13.55 -3.29 -10.10
N VAL A 214 12.85 -4.18 -9.39
CA VAL A 214 12.47 -5.50 -9.88
C VAL A 214 10.98 -5.75 -9.70
N ASN A 215 10.37 -6.50 -10.63
CA ASN A 215 8.99 -6.96 -10.49
C ASN A 215 8.94 -8.11 -9.47
N LEU A 216 8.29 -7.88 -8.32
CA LEU A 216 8.25 -8.86 -7.23
C LEU A 216 7.54 -10.16 -7.60
N LEU A 217 6.48 -10.10 -8.42
CA LEU A 217 5.80 -11.32 -8.88
C LEU A 217 6.75 -12.18 -9.71
N SER A 218 7.52 -11.56 -10.62
CA SER A 218 8.56 -12.27 -11.38
C SER A 218 9.67 -12.82 -10.49
N VAL A 219 10.07 -12.12 -9.41
CA VAL A 219 11.01 -12.66 -8.41
C VAL A 219 10.42 -13.92 -7.76
N PHE A 220 9.14 -13.89 -7.38
CA PHE A 220 8.47 -15.04 -6.78
C PHE A 220 8.28 -16.21 -7.75
N ASP A 221 8.05 -15.95 -9.04
CA ASP A 221 8.05 -16.98 -10.09
C ASP A 221 9.42 -17.68 -10.20
N GLN A 222 10.49 -16.88 -10.17
CA GLN A 222 11.86 -17.40 -10.17
C GLN A 222 12.16 -18.21 -8.90
N LEU A 223 11.68 -17.77 -7.74
CA LEU A 223 11.82 -18.54 -6.49
C LEU A 223 11.06 -19.86 -6.54
N ASN A 224 9.79 -19.85 -6.98
CA ASN A 224 8.99 -21.07 -7.10
C ASN A 224 9.69 -22.11 -8.01
N THR A 225 10.23 -21.65 -9.13
CA THR A 225 10.94 -22.49 -10.11
C THR A 225 12.26 -23.01 -9.56
N ARG A 226 13.13 -22.14 -9.05
CA ARG A 226 14.49 -22.50 -8.61
C ARG A 226 14.48 -23.36 -7.36
N LEU A 227 13.54 -23.12 -6.45
CA LEU A 227 13.41 -23.86 -5.20
C LEU A 227 12.45 -25.06 -5.30
N LYS A 228 11.83 -25.27 -6.47
CA LYS A 228 10.86 -26.35 -6.72
C LYS A 228 9.75 -26.40 -5.67
N LEU A 229 9.18 -25.23 -5.30
CA LEU A 229 8.18 -25.14 -4.23
C LEU A 229 6.83 -25.76 -4.64
N ASN A 230 6.58 -25.95 -5.94
CA ASN A 230 5.29 -26.41 -6.50
C ASN A 230 4.10 -25.57 -6.00
N ALA A 231 4.34 -24.29 -5.71
CA ALA A 231 3.32 -23.35 -5.27
C ALA A 231 2.34 -23.05 -6.41
N ALA A 232 1.04 -23.11 -6.10
CA ALA A 232 -0.01 -22.78 -7.06
C ALA A 232 -0.34 -21.28 -7.05
N SER A 233 -0.17 -20.61 -5.90
CA SER A 233 -0.42 -19.19 -5.71
C SER A 233 0.76 -18.46 -5.08
N TYR A 234 0.81 -17.14 -5.20
CA TYR A 234 1.84 -16.35 -4.50
C TYR A 234 1.69 -16.40 -2.98
N THR A 235 0.51 -16.74 -2.45
CA THR A 235 0.29 -16.98 -1.02
C THR A 235 1.14 -18.16 -0.53
N ASP A 236 1.26 -19.20 -1.35
CA ASP A 236 2.06 -20.38 -1.04
C ASP A 236 3.56 -20.04 -1.12
N VAL A 237 3.97 -19.25 -2.11
CA VAL A 237 5.36 -18.78 -2.24
C VAL A 237 5.76 -17.90 -1.05
N LEU A 238 4.91 -16.92 -0.68
CA LEU A 238 5.17 -16.06 0.48
C LEU A 238 5.28 -16.87 1.77
N GLY A 239 4.62 -18.02 1.87
CA GLY A 239 4.72 -18.93 3.01
C GLY A 239 6.09 -19.61 3.18
N ALA A 240 7.01 -19.48 2.22
CA ALA A 240 8.31 -20.13 2.26
C ALA A 240 9.40 -19.29 2.95
N ASP A 241 10.38 -20.01 3.51
CA ASP A 241 11.60 -19.45 4.09
C ASP A 241 12.79 -19.60 3.13
N VAL A 242 13.32 -18.47 2.65
CA VAL A 242 14.41 -18.44 1.66
C VAL A 242 15.69 -17.84 2.24
N THR A 243 16.85 -18.18 1.70
CA THR A 243 18.10 -17.49 2.06
C THR A 243 18.24 -16.18 1.29
N VAL A 244 19.03 -15.24 1.82
CA VAL A 244 19.33 -13.98 1.12
C VAL A 244 19.94 -14.25 -0.27
N GLY A 245 20.89 -15.20 -0.36
CA GLY A 245 21.48 -15.60 -1.63
C GLY A 245 20.47 -16.15 -2.64
N GLN A 246 19.49 -16.95 -2.20
CA GLN A 246 18.41 -17.45 -3.07
C GLN A 246 17.51 -16.31 -3.58
N LEU A 247 17.18 -15.34 -2.73
CA LEU A 247 16.39 -14.17 -3.10
C LEU A 247 17.14 -13.29 -4.11
N VAL A 248 18.42 -12.99 -3.84
CA VAL A 248 19.30 -12.22 -4.73
C VAL A 248 19.45 -12.92 -6.08
N ALA A 249 19.65 -14.24 -6.08
CA ALA A 249 19.73 -15.01 -7.31
C ALA A 249 18.41 -14.94 -8.10
N ALA A 250 17.26 -15.00 -7.42
CA ALA A 250 15.95 -14.87 -8.07
C ALA A 250 15.76 -13.47 -8.68
N MET A 251 16.17 -12.39 -8.00
CA MET A 251 16.17 -11.03 -8.55
C MET A 251 17.06 -10.91 -9.80
N ALA A 252 18.26 -11.50 -9.78
CA ALA A 252 19.15 -11.53 -10.95
C ALA A 252 18.53 -12.28 -12.15
N ALA A 253 17.68 -13.27 -11.90
CA ALA A 253 17.03 -14.08 -12.93
C ALA A 253 15.77 -13.42 -13.53
N VAL A 254 15.29 -12.31 -12.97
CA VAL A 254 14.12 -11.61 -13.52
C VAL A 254 14.45 -10.99 -14.89
N PRO A 255 13.61 -11.23 -15.92
CA PRO A 255 13.75 -10.55 -17.20
C PRO A 255 13.52 -9.03 -17.08
N GLY A 256 14.36 -8.23 -17.72
CA GLY A 256 14.23 -6.76 -17.74
C GLY A 256 14.88 -6.03 -16.56
N THR A 257 15.49 -6.75 -15.61
CA THR A 257 16.39 -6.14 -14.62
C THR A 257 17.57 -5.46 -15.34
N ASP A 258 17.98 -4.29 -14.86
CA ASP A 258 19.12 -3.56 -15.42
C ASP A 258 20.37 -4.44 -15.54
N SER A 259 21.08 -4.30 -16.67
CA SER A 259 22.21 -5.18 -17.00
C SER A 259 23.37 -5.05 -16.02
N GLN A 260 23.64 -3.85 -15.49
CA GLN A 260 24.70 -3.64 -14.49
C GLN A 260 24.26 -4.21 -13.15
N ALA A 261 23.03 -3.90 -12.72
CA ALA A 261 22.46 -4.44 -11.49
C ALA A 261 22.43 -5.98 -11.49
N LYS A 262 22.08 -6.60 -12.63
CA LYS A 262 22.08 -8.05 -12.81
C LYS A 262 23.48 -8.66 -12.57
N VAL A 263 24.53 -8.07 -13.15
CA VAL A 263 25.92 -8.55 -12.94
C VAL A 263 26.32 -8.48 -11.47
N VAL A 264 25.93 -7.41 -10.78
CA VAL A 264 26.19 -7.24 -9.35
C VAL A 264 25.40 -8.26 -8.53
N LEU A 265 24.12 -8.48 -8.85
CA LEU A 265 23.27 -9.46 -8.18
C LEU A 265 23.78 -10.90 -8.38
N ASP A 266 24.21 -11.27 -9.58
CA ASP A 266 24.81 -12.59 -9.85
C ASP A 266 26.09 -12.80 -9.04
N ARG A 267 26.94 -11.77 -8.93
CA ARG A 267 28.14 -11.82 -8.06
C ARG A 267 27.75 -11.97 -6.59
N LEU A 268 26.78 -11.19 -6.12
CA LEU A 268 26.29 -11.26 -4.75
C LEU A 268 25.69 -12.63 -4.42
N ALA A 269 24.89 -13.21 -5.31
CA ALA A 269 24.33 -14.55 -5.15
C ALA A 269 25.41 -15.62 -4.95
N GLY A 270 26.58 -15.47 -5.59
CA GLY A 270 27.71 -16.38 -5.41
C GLY A 270 28.46 -16.21 -4.09
N VAL A 271 28.42 -15.03 -3.46
CA VAL A 271 29.11 -14.73 -2.20
C VAL A 271 28.20 -14.97 -0.98
N LEU A 272 26.91 -14.67 -1.12
CA LEU A 272 25.88 -14.78 -0.07
C LEU A 272 25.45 -16.24 0.13
N THR A 273 26.38 -17.05 0.65
CA THR A 273 26.22 -18.49 0.88
C THR A 273 25.64 -18.84 2.25
N GLY A 274 25.33 -17.82 3.06
CA GLY A 274 24.77 -17.99 4.40
C GLY A 274 23.46 -18.78 4.40
N THR A 275 23.26 -19.59 5.45
CA THR A 275 22.07 -20.44 5.62
C THR A 275 20.91 -19.76 6.32
N ALA A 276 21.12 -18.52 6.78
CA ALA A 276 20.11 -17.71 7.45
C ALA A 276 18.86 -17.53 6.58
N LYS A 277 17.69 -17.70 7.21
CA LYS A 277 16.40 -17.76 6.54
C LYS A 277 15.62 -16.46 6.71
N VAL A 278 15.00 -16.03 5.63
CA VAL A 278 14.13 -14.85 5.52
C VAL A 278 12.70 -15.36 5.29
N PRO A 279 11.78 -15.12 6.23
CA PRO A 279 10.37 -15.39 6.01
C PRO A 279 9.81 -14.35 5.04
N LEU A 280 9.41 -14.78 3.84
CA LEU A 280 8.98 -13.86 2.78
C LEU A 280 7.76 -13.02 3.17
N ARG A 281 6.88 -13.55 4.03
CA ARG A 281 5.71 -12.83 4.58
C ARG A 281 6.08 -11.61 5.43
N ALA A 282 7.24 -11.63 6.07
CA ALA A 282 7.72 -10.50 6.87
C ALA A 282 8.40 -9.43 6.00
N LEU A 283 8.80 -9.80 4.78
CA LEU A 283 9.45 -8.91 3.82
C LEU A 283 8.43 -8.13 2.99
N VAL A 284 7.40 -8.82 2.47
CA VAL A 284 6.41 -8.27 1.54
C VAL A 284 5.02 -8.78 1.87
N ASP A 285 4.02 -7.89 1.86
CA ASP A 285 2.61 -8.26 1.83
C ASP A 285 1.99 -7.93 0.47
N LEU A 286 1.55 -8.96 -0.27
CA LEU A 286 0.88 -8.77 -1.56
C LEU A 286 -0.64 -8.59 -1.44
N GLY A 287 -1.18 -8.56 -0.22
CA GLY A 287 -2.60 -8.43 0.07
C GLY A 287 -3.45 -9.38 -0.74
N SER A 288 -4.46 -8.86 -1.44
CA SER A 288 -5.33 -9.68 -2.28
C SER A 288 -4.64 -10.27 -3.51
N THR A 289 -3.55 -9.64 -3.98
CA THR A 289 -2.78 -10.11 -5.15
C THR A 289 -2.03 -11.41 -4.84
N ALA A 290 -1.78 -11.71 -3.56
CA ALA A 290 -1.20 -12.99 -3.15
C ALA A 290 -2.02 -14.22 -3.62
N ARG A 291 -3.33 -14.05 -3.86
CA ARG A 291 -4.23 -15.14 -4.29
C ARG A 291 -4.16 -15.43 -5.79
N VAL A 292 -3.46 -14.59 -6.56
CA VAL A 292 -3.24 -14.82 -7.99
C VAL A 292 -2.34 -16.04 -8.18
N GLY A 293 -2.62 -16.84 -9.22
CA GLY A 293 -1.81 -18.00 -9.57
C GLY A 293 -0.39 -17.59 -9.97
N VAL A 294 0.60 -18.41 -9.62
CA VAL A 294 2.01 -18.16 -10.00
C VAL A 294 2.14 -18.11 -11.53
N GLY A 295 2.92 -17.15 -12.05
CA GLY A 295 3.05 -16.88 -13.49
C GLY A 295 1.87 -16.13 -14.13
N GLN A 296 0.84 -15.77 -13.36
CA GLN A 296 -0.23 -14.87 -13.81
C GLN A 296 0.07 -13.42 -13.41
N THR A 297 -0.40 -12.48 -14.22
CA THR A 297 -0.24 -11.03 -13.97
C THR A 297 -1.46 -10.48 -13.21
N SER A 298 -1.20 -9.58 -12.26
CA SER A 298 -2.27 -8.79 -11.64
C SER A 298 -2.80 -7.76 -12.63
N ALA A 299 -4.12 -7.55 -12.64
CA ALA A 299 -4.83 -6.72 -13.63
C ALA A 299 -4.42 -5.23 -13.59
N GLY A 300 -3.29 -4.91 -14.23
CA GLY A 300 -2.80 -3.54 -14.40
C GLY A 300 -2.15 -2.91 -13.18
N LEU A 301 -1.83 -3.69 -12.13
CA LEU A 301 -1.09 -3.20 -10.96
C LEU A 301 0.39 -3.61 -11.08
N PRO A 302 1.32 -2.69 -11.36
CA PRO A 302 2.75 -3.00 -11.29
C PRO A 302 3.13 -3.21 -9.83
N ILE A 303 3.75 -4.36 -9.54
CA ILE A 303 4.28 -4.69 -8.21
C ILE A 303 5.78 -4.70 -8.34
N VAL A 304 6.34 -3.50 -8.25
CA VAL A 304 7.76 -3.21 -8.41
C VAL A 304 8.31 -2.80 -7.05
N ALA A 305 9.54 -3.21 -6.74
CA ALA A 305 10.23 -2.80 -5.52
C ALA A 305 11.72 -2.59 -5.81
N ASN A 306 12.33 -1.72 -5.01
CA ASN A 306 13.75 -1.41 -5.14
C ASN A 306 14.64 -2.58 -4.72
N VAL A 307 15.65 -2.88 -5.53
CA VAL A 307 16.56 -4.01 -5.29
C VAL A 307 17.35 -3.84 -3.98
N MET A 308 17.85 -2.63 -3.71
CA MET A 308 18.61 -2.37 -2.49
C MET A 308 17.72 -2.47 -1.25
N GLU A 309 16.49 -1.96 -1.29
CA GLU A 309 15.54 -2.08 -0.18
C GLU A 309 15.22 -3.55 0.15
N ILE A 310 15.00 -4.38 -0.87
CA ILE A 310 14.78 -5.82 -0.68
C ILE A 310 16.04 -6.48 -0.09
N LEU A 311 17.23 -6.12 -0.59
CA LEU A 311 18.49 -6.68 -0.12
C LEU A 311 18.76 -6.33 1.36
N THR A 312 18.59 -5.06 1.74
CA THR A 312 18.82 -4.62 3.13
C THR A 312 17.76 -5.21 4.05
N ALA A 313 16.48 -5.17 3.69
CA ALA A 313 15.40 -5.75 4.49
C ALA A 313 15.57 -7.27 4.66
N SER A 314 15.97 -7.99 3.60
CA SER A 314 16.23 -9.43 3.69
C SER A 314 17.47 -9.75 4.53
N ALA A 315 18.55 -8.96 4.45
CA ALA A 315 19.72 -9.12 5.31
C ALA A 315 19.38 -8.92 6.80
N VAL A 316 18.58 -7.90 7.12
CA VAL A 316 18.11 -7.63 8.48
C VAL A 316 17.26 -8.78 9.01
N LEU A 317 16.28 -9.25 8.22
CA LEU A 317 15.41 -10.36 8.59
C LEU A 317 16.18 -11.69 8.74
N ALA A 318 17.16 -11.94 7.87
CA ALA A 318 17.99 -13.15 7.93
C ALA A 318 18.79 -13.24 9.25
N ASN A 319 19.25 -12.11 9.76
CA ASN A 319 20.01 -12.04 11.01
C ASN A 319 19.16 -12.42 12.26
N GLY A 320 17.84 -12.60 12.09
CA GLY A 320 16.96 -13.29 13.03
C GLY A 320 16.88 -12.60 14.40
N LYS A 321 17.37 -13.26 15.46
CA LYS A 321 17.41 -12.70 16.83
C LYS A 321 18.69 -11.90 17.13
N ASN A 322 19.66 -11.94 16.23
CA ASN A 322 20.96 -11.30 16.38
C ASN A 322 21.07 -10.07 15.51
N GLN A 323 20.00 -9.27 15.34
CA GLN A 323 19.84 -8.10 14.46
C GLN A 323 20.79 -6.93 14.76
N VAL A 324 22.07 -7.22 14.98
CA VAL A 324 23.09 -6.29 15.44
C VAL A 324 24.32 -6.43 14.58
N ALA A 325 24.80 -5.30 14.05
CA ALA A 325 26.15 -5.16 13.52
C ALA A 325 26.98 -4.39 14.55
N THR A 326 28.15 -4.89 14.94
CA THR A 326 28.96 -4.28 16.00
C THR A 326 30.38 -4.03 15.54
N GLY A 327 30.94 -2.89 15.91
CA GLY A 327 32.34 -2.58 15.66
C GLY A 327 32.65 -2.15 14.23
N LEU A 328 31.67 -1.63 13.48
CA LEU A 328 31.86 -1.14 12.12
C LEU A 328 32.83 0.04 12.14
N LYS A 329 34.01 -0.13 11.55
CA LYS A 329 35.04 0.91 11.53
C LYS A 329 34.86 1.78 10.31
N VAL A 330 34.56 3.05 10.56
CA VAL A 330 34.25 4.02 9.51
C VAL A 330 35.29 5.12 9.49
N ASN A 331 35.78 5.43 8.29
CA ASN A 331 36.67 6.55 8.05
C ASN A 331 35.84 7.71 7.50
N VAL A 332 35.57 8.70 8.33
CA VAL A 332 34.85 9.92 7.93
C VAL A 332 35.83 11.08 7.87
N LEU A 333 35.83 11.81 6.75
CA LEU A 333 36.66 13.01 6.62
C LEU A 333 36.29 14.01 7.73
N GLY A 334 37.29 14.45 8.49
CA GLY A 334 37.10 15.36 9.64
C GLY A 334 36.99 14.66 10.99
N LEU A 335 36.98 13.32 11.05
CA LEU A 335 37.12 12.54 12.27
C LEU A 335 38.46 11.79 12.27
N ALA A 336 39.05 11.58 13.46
CA ALA A 336 40.25 10.75 13.61
C ALA A 336 39.91 9.24 13.50
N GLY A 337 38.66 8.88 13.75
CA GLY A 337 38.09 7.56 13.54
C GLY A 337 36.65 7.50 14.04
N ALA A 338 35.87 6.54 13.57
CA ALA A 338 34.53 6.29 14.11
C ALA A 338 34.26 4.78 14.17
N THR A 339 33.62 4.35 15.27
CA THR A 339 33.09 2.99 15.40
C THR A 339 31.58 3.06 15.51
N VAL A 340 30.87 2.23 14.74
CA VAL A 340 29.41 2.19 14.74
C VAL A 340 28.92 0.82 15.17
N ASP A 341 28.02 0.81 16.15
CA ASP A 341 27.20 -0.35 16.50
C ASP A 341 25.75 -0.04 16.14
N ILE A 342 25.07 -1.02 15.55
CA ILE A 342 23.69 -0.89 15.08
C ILE A 342 22.94 -2.08 15.64
N ALA A 343 21.78 -1.83 16.25
CA ALA A 343 20.80 -2.84 16.56
C ALA A 343 19.48 -2.49 15.87
N ILE A 344 18.82 -3.50 15.30
CA ILE A 344 17.56 -3.35 14.58
C ILE A 344 16.52 -4.21 15.31
N GLY A 345 15.30 -3.69 15.41
CA GLY A 345 14.17 -4.36 16.03
C GLY A 345 13.15 -4.79 15.00
N GLU A 346 12.17 -5.57 15.43
CA GLU A 346 11.05 -5.96 14.56
C GLU A 346 10.06 -4.81 14.37
N PRO A 347 9.45 -4.67 13.18
CA PRO A 347 8.39 -3.70 12.97
C PRO A 347 7.14 -4.06 13.79
N PRO A 348 6.38 -3.07 14.31
CA PRO A 348 5.17 -3.34 15.10
C PRO A 348 4.13 -4.15 14.32
N GLN A 349 3.55 -5.16 14.97
CA GLN A 349 2.57 -6.08 14.38
C GLN A 349 3.08 -6.86 13.16
N SER A 350 4.41 -7.03 13.04
CA SER A 350 5.05 -7.73 11.91
C SER A 350 4.68 -7.13 10.55
N THR A 351 4.45 -5.81 10.51
CA THR A 351 4.10 -5.10 9.29
C THR A 351 5.35 -5.00 8.40
N PRO A 352 5.31 -5.41 7.12
CA PRO A 352 6.45 -5.26 6.22
C PRO A 352 6.67 -3.79 5.83
N PHE A 353 7.83 -3.54 5.21
CA PHE A 353 8.16 -2.23 4.64
C PHE A 353 7.43 -1.98 3.30
N TYR A 354 6.96 -3.05 2.63
CA TYR A 354 6.27 -3.03 1.35
C TYR A 354 4.92 -3.74 1.45
N THR A 355 3.85 -3.11 0.96
CA THR A 355 2.53 -3.73 0.92
C THR A 355 1.77 -3.41 -0.38
N VAL A 356 0.89 -4.31 -0.77
CA VAL A 356 -0.16 -4.11 -1.76
C VAL A 356 -1.52 -4.21 -1.07
N GLY A 357 -2.31 -3.14 -1.12
CA GLY A 357 -3.61 -3.17 -0.44
C GLY A 357 -4.58 -2.09 -0.87
N GLU A 358 -5.78 -2.19 -0.31
CA GLU A 358 -6.83 -1.16 -0.40
C GLU A 358 -6.61 -0.07 0.65
N THR A 359 -7.41 1.00 0.60
CA THR A 359 -7.47 2.03 1.64
C THR A 359 -7.48 1.42 3.04
N GLY A 360 -6.57 1.88 3.90
CA GLY A 360 -6.35 1.38 5.26
C GLY A 360 -5.12 0.49 5.41
N ALA A 361 -4.55 -0.02 4.31
CA ALA A 361 -3.28 -0.75 4.31
C ALA A 361 -2.16 0.09 4.95
N LEU A 362 -1.23 -0.58 5.62
CA LEU A 362 -0.19 0.08 6.41
C LEU A 362 1.18 -0.58 6.17
N VAL A 363 2.22 0.24 6.18
CA VAL A 363 3.63 -0.17 6.19
C VAL A 363 4.34 0.53 7.34
N ARG A 364 5.33 -0.13 7.93
CA ARG A 364 6.14 0.43 9.01
C ARG A 364 7.61 0.09 8.82
N THR A 365 8.47 1.02 9.19
CA THR A 365 9.91 0.75 9.28
C THR A 365 10.23 0.00 10.58
N ALA A 366 11.39 -0.65 10.60
CA ALA A 366 11.94 -1.25 11.81
C ALA A 366 12.40 -0.18 12.80
N GLN A 367 12.33 -0.49 14.10
CA GLN A 367 13.00 0.32 15.12
C GLN A 367 14.51 0.13 15.00
N THR A 368 15.28 1.21 15.16
CA THR A 368 16.73 1.16 14.98
C THR A 368 17.42 1.89 16.11
N ARG A 369 18.48 1.28 16.66
CA ARG A 369 19.35 1.86 17.65
C ARG A 369 20.77 1.91 17.13
N ILE A 370 21.40 3.07 17.22
CA ILE A 370 22.76 3.27 16.74
C ILE A 370 23.60 3.84 17.89
N ARG A 371 24.80 3.30 18.05
CA ARG A 371 25.86 3.88 18.87
C ARG A 371 27.02 4.23 17.95
N ILE A 372 27.41 5.49 17.92
CA ILE A 372 28.56 6.00 17.19
C ILE A 372 29.58 6.45 18.23
N GLU A 373 30.76 5.85 18.23
CA GLU A 373 31.90 6.31 19.01
C GLU A 373 32.86 7.04 18.09
N ALA A 374 32.75 8.38 18.05
CA ALA A 374 33.55 9.24 17.20
C ALA A 374 34.79 9.73 17.94
N ALA A 375 35.97 9.48 17.37
CA ALA A 375 37.23 10.00 17.85
C ALA A 375 37.55 11.32 17.12
N VAL A 376 37.78 12.37 17.88
CA VAL A 376 37.94 13.74 17.38
C VAL A 376 39.26 14.32 17.87
N SER A 377 40.01 14.97 16.99
CA SER A 377 41.21 15.72 17.39
C SER A 377 40.83 17.02 18.08
N GLY A 378 41.40 17.27 19.24
CA GLY A 378 41.22 18.50 20.01
C GLY A 378 41.63 19.75 19.25
N LEU A 379 40.94 20.87 19.52
CA LEU A 379 41.31 22.19 19.04
C LEU A 379 41.64 23.13 20.21
N GLY A 380 42.48 24.14 19.95
CA GLY A 380 42.82 25.18 20.91
C GLY A 380 43.52 24.63 22.16
N LEU A 381 42.95 24.90 23.34
CA LEU A 381 43.53 24.50 24.64
C LEU A 381 43.59 22.98 24.87
N LEU A 382 42.87 22.20 24.04
CA LEU A 382 42.87 20.74 24.09
C LEU A 382 44.05 20.13 23.32
N GLY A 383 44.73 20.91 22.46
CA GLY A 383 45.87 20.46 21.65
C GLY A 383 45.57 19.18 20.87
N ASP A 384 46.58 18.33 20.69
CA ASP A 384 46.46 17.06 19.93
C ASP A 384 45.75 15.93 20.70
N LYS A 385 45.00 16.24 21.76
CA LYS A 385 44.29 15.23 22.54
C LYS A 385 43.14 14.64 21.73
N LEU A 386 42.96 13.33 21.86
CA LEU A 386 41.83 12.63 21.27
C LEU A 386 40.62 12.74 22.20
N ILE A 387 39.52 13.25 21.67
CA ILE A 387 38.23 13.36 22.34
C ILE A 387 37.35 12.21 21.84
N SER A 388 36.82 11.41 22.75
CA SER A 388 35.81 10.39 22.41
C SER A 388 34.42 11.00 22.56
N LEU A 389 33.64 10.99 21.49
CA LEU A 389 32.27 11.48 21.46
C LEU A 389 31.33 10.30 21.18
N PRO A 390 30.77 9.66 22.23
CA PRO A 390 29.77 8.64 22.08
C PRO A 390 28.40 9.28 21.84
N VAL A 391 27.87 9.10 20.64
CA VAL A 391 26.53 9.50 20.24
C VAL A 391 25.66 8.26 20.14
N TYR A 392 24.51 8.31 20.80
CA TYR A 392 23.51 7.26 20.76
C TYR A 392 22.24 7.80 20.13
N ALA A 393 21.61 7.03 19.25
CA ALA A 393 20.33 7.34 18.64
C ALA A 393 19.36 6.16 18.83
N ASP A 394 18.20 6.41 19.43
CA ASP A 394 17.08 5.48 19.47
C ASP A 394 15.98 6.00 18.56
N ILE A 395 15.69 5.25 17.49
CA ILE A 395 14.79 5.69 16.42
C ILE A 395 13.63 4.71 16.36
N ALA A 396 12.44 5.27 16.56
CA ALA A 396 11.19 4.54 16.48
C ALA A 396 10.80 4.30 15.00
N TYR A 397 9.76 3.49 14.82
CA TYR A 397 9.21 3.22 13.50
C TYR A 397 8.55 4.48 12.91
N ALA A 398 8.67 4.63 11.59
CA ALA A 398 7.78 5.47 10.81
C ALA A 398 6.59 4.64 10.31
N GLU A 399 5.47 5.29 10.03
CA GLU A 399 4.25 4.64 9.53
C GLU A 399 3.75 5.34 8.27
N GLY A 400 3.42 4.56 7.24
CA GLY A 400 2.67 5.01 6.07
C GLY A 400 1.34 4.26 6.00
N ARG A 401 0.23 4.98 5.98
CA ARG A 401 -1.12 4.41 5.87
C ARG A 401 -1.80 4.89 4.60
N LEU A 402 -2.29 3.97 3.80
CA LEU A 402 -3.02 4.27 2.58
C LEU A 402 -4.36 4.94 2.94
N ALA A 403 -4.46 6.25 2.67
CA ALA A 403 -5.59 7.07 3.10
C ALA A 403 -6.70 7.12 2.03
N GLU A 404 -6.31 7.13 0.75
CA GLU A 404 -7.25 7.26 -0.36
C GLU A 404 -6.61 6.74 -1.65
N ILE A 405 -7.42 6.09 -2.49
CA ILE A 405 -7.10 5.79 -3.88
C ILE A 405 -8.30 6.29 -4.69
N SER A 406 -8.09 7.27 -5.56
CA SER A 406 -9.15 7.87 -6.38
C SER A 406 -8.82 7.82 -7.86
N CYS A 407 -9.85 7.61 -8.68
CA CYS A 407 -9.75 7.44 -10.14
C CYS A 407 -10.84 8.26 -10.81
N SER A 408 -10.63 9.56 -10.94
CA SER A 408 -11.69 10.52 -11.27
C SER A 408 -12.28 10.36 -12.68
N THR A 409 -11.60 9.67 -13.60
CA THR A 409 -12.08 9.45 -14.97
C THR A 409 -12.28 7.98 -15.32
N GLY A 410 -12.09 7.06 -14.35
CA GLY A 410 -12.07 5.61 -14.57
C GLY A 410 -10.89 5.11 -15.40
N ARG A 411 -9.99 5.99 -15.84
CA ARG A 411 -8.74 5.63 -16.54
C ARG A 411 -7.55 5.62 -15.58
N VAL A 412 -6.53 4.84 -15.92
CA VAL A 412 -5.33 4.66 -15.08
C VAL A 412 -4.57 5.97 -14.90
N GLU A 413 -4.56 6.85 -15.90
CA GLU A 413 -3.86 8.13 -15.86
C GLU A 413 -4.49 9.13 -14.87
N SER A 414 -5.75 8.89 -14.45
CA SER A 414 -6.45 9.70 -13.45
C SER A 414 -6.22 9.25 -12.01
N VAL A 415 -5.46 8.18 -11.82
CA VAL A 415 -5.16 7.63 -10.50
C VAL A 415 -4.46 8.67 -9.65
N ARG A 416 -4.98 8.84 -8.43
CA ARG A 416 -4.32 9.53 -7.33
C ARG A 416 -4.31 8.65 -6.10
N VAL A 417 -3.16 8.59 -5.45
CA VAL A 417 -2.97 7.85 -4.21
C VAL A 417 -2.58 8.84 -3.13
N LYS A 418 -3.23 8.76 -1.97
CA LYS A 418 -2.84 9.54 -0.79
C LYS A 418 -2.41 8.61 0.33
N VAL A 419 -1.26 8.91 0.93
CA VAL A 419 -0.71 8.16 2.05
C VAL A 419 -0.56 9.10 3.24
N ASP A 420 -1.27 8.81 4.32
CA ASP A 420 -1.07 9.49 5.60
C ASP A 420 0.23 8.94 6.22
N THR A 421 1.23 9.81 6.33
CA THR A 421 2.59 9.44 6.69
C THR A 421 3.00 10.09 7.99
N THR A 422 3.42 9.26 8.94
CA THR A 422 3.85 9.66 10.29
C THR A 422 5.34 9.34 10.40
N PRO A 423 6.22 10.35 10.37
CA PRO A 423 7.66 10.18 10.62
C PRO A 423 7.98 9.43 11.93
N GLY A 424 9.14 8.79 12.00
CA GLY A 424 9.59 8.13 13.23
C GLY A 424 10.06 9.13 14.30
N VAL A 425 9.75 8.85 15.57
CA VAL A 425 10.36 9.54 16.72
C VAL A 425 11.85 9.21 16.74
N ALA A 426 12.69 10.15 17.15
CA ALA A 426 14.06 9.82 17.53
C ALA A 426 14.46 10.50 18.84
N ASP A 427 15.32 9.83 19.60
CA ASP A 427 15.96 10.32 20.80
C ASP A 427 17.47 10.15 20.64
N LEU A 428 18.17 11.27 20.44
CA LEU A 428 19.62 11.33 20.35
C LEU A 428 20.19 11.72 21.71
N ARG A 429 21.29 11.08 22.10
CA ARG A 429 21.94 11.30 23.38
C ARG A 429 23.45 11.28 23.23
N ILE A 430 24.14 12.10 24.02
CA ILE A 430 25.57 11.92 24.28
C ILE A 430 25.70 11.22 25.63
N GLY A 431 26.41 10.10 25.67
CA GLY A 431 26.61 9.34 26.90
C GLY A 431 26.88 7.86 26.67
N ASP A 432 27.23 7.16 27.75
CA ASP A 432 27.53 5.74 27.73
C ASP A 432 26.24 4.93 27.85
N VAL A 433 26.10 3.96 26.94
CA VAL A 433 24.99 3.01 26.88
C VAL A 433 25.56 1.60 26.99
N ASN A 434 24.97 0.79 27.87
CA ASN A 434 25.34 -0.61 27.96
C ASN A 434 24.98 -1.33 26.64
N SER A 435 25.95 -1.99 26.01
CA SER A 435 25.77 -2.73 24.76
C SER A 435 24.68 -3.82 24.84
N ALA A 436 24.47 -4.41 26.02
CA ALA A 436 23.37 -5.36 26.23
C ALA A 436 21.99 -4.71 26.10
N MET A 437 21.85 -3.43 26.46
CA MET A 437 20.59 -2.71 26.34
C MET A 437 20.28 -2.30 24.90
N MET A 438 21.28 -2.25 24.01
CA MET A 438 21.03 -1.97 22.59
C MET A 438 20.12 -3.02 21.96
N LYS A 439 20.20 -4.28 22.40
CA LYS A 439 19.41 -5.40 21.90
C LYS A 439 17.99 -5.47 22.47
N ASP A 440 17.73 -4.77 23.57
CA ASP A 440 16.46 -4.86 24.28
C ASP A 440 15.53 -3.70 23.92
N PHE A 441 14.76 -3.88 22.84
CA PHE A 441 13.76 -2.91 22.39
C PHE A 441 12.52 -2.83 23.28
N SER A 442 12.38 -3.70 24.29
CA SER A 442 11.25 -3.66 25.23
C SER A 442 11.40 -2.57 26.30
N ARG A 443 12.61 -2.05 26.50
CA ARG A 443 12.94 -1.04 27.52
C ARG A 443 13.68 0.13 26.89
N LYS A 444 13.43 1.33 27.42
CA LYS A 444 14.24 2.50 27.07
C LYS A 444 15.65 2.35 27.64
N PRO A 445 16.71 2.62 26.88
CA PRO A 445 18.07 2.55 27.38
C PRO A 445 18.34 3.65 28.41
N THR A 446 19.00 3.26 29.49
CA THR A 446 19.57 4.21 30.46
C THR A 446 20.91 4.70 29.93
N VAL A 447 21.11 6.01 29.92
CA VAL A 447 22.35 6.65 29.44
C VAL A 447 23.04 7.33 30.62
N SER A 448 24.30 6.99 30.85
CA SER A 448 25.14 7.62 31.87
C SER A 448 26.11 8.65 31.28
N PRO A 449 26.59 9.63 32.07
CA PRO A 449 27.59 10.61 31.59
C PRO A 449 28.84 9.92 31.05
N ALA A 450 29.13 10.11 29.76
CA ALA A 450 30.29 9.52 29.11
C ALA A 450 31.53 10.38 29.31
N LYS A 451 32.68 9.73 29.46
CA LYS A 451 33.97 10.42 29.49
C LYS A 451 34.36 10.87 28.08
N LEU A 452 34.55 12.18 27.89
CA LEU A 452 34.99 12.75 26.61
C LEU A 452 36.52 12.77 26.48
N VAL A 453 37.22 13.32 27.48
CA VAL A 453 38.67 13.55 27.40
C VAL A 453 39.28 13.69 28.79
N ASP A 454 40.56 13.33 28.91
CA ASP A 454 41.39 13.62 30.08
C ASP A 454 42.26 14.86 29.87
N VAL A 455 42.17 15.80 30.80
CA VAL A 455 42.92 17.06 30.80
C VAL A 455 43.81 17.16 32.03
N SER A 456 45.06 17.59 31.85
CA SER A 456 45.96 17.86 32.96
C SER A 456 45.87 19.34 33.27
N LEU A 457 45.47 19.69 34.50
CA LEU A 457 45.38 21.09 34.92
C LEU A 457 46.47 21.39 35.96
N LEU A 458 47.13 22.54 35.80
CA LEU A 458 48.14 23.03 36.75
C LEU A 458 47.54 23.14 38.15
N GLY A 459 48.11 22.39 39.10
CA GLY A 459 47.71 22.39 40.52
C GLY A 459 46.60 21.41 40.92
N LEU A 460 45.86 20.81 39.98
CA LEU A 460 44.74 19.89 40.27
C LEU A 460 44.93 18.46 39.72
N GLY A 461 46.01 18.20 38.99
CA GLY A 461 46.32 16.87 38.45
C GLY A 461 45.49 16.53 37.20
N LEU A 462 45.31 15.23 36.93
CA LEU A 462 44.52 14.73 35.80
C LEU A 462 43.02 14.78 36.14
N ILE A 463 42.24 15.41 35.27
CA ILE A 463 40.79 15.59 35.39
C ILE A 463 40.14 14.92 34.18
N SER A 464 39.12 14.11 34.42
CA SER A 464 38.28 13.54 33.37
C SER A 464 37.05 14.41 33.16
N ILE A 465 36.81 14.80 31.92
CA ILE A 465 35.60 15.55 31.56
C ILE A 465 34.56 14.56 31.07
N HIS A 466 33.41 14.56 31.72
CA HIS A 466 32.24 13.81 31.33
C HIS A 466 31.22 14.74 30.67
N ALA A 467 30.45 14.19 29.73
CA ALA A 467 29.36 14.89 29.08
C ALA A 467 28.10 14.04 29.02
N GLN A 468 26.97 14.74 29.07
CA GLN A 468 25.67 14.18 28.80
C GLN A 468 24.84 15.21 28.03
N ALA A 469 24.11 14.75 27.03
CA ALA A 469 23.16 15.58 26.30
C ALA A 469 21.97 14.75 25.83
N ARG A 470 20.87 15.42 25.53
CA ARG A 470 19.69 14.80 24.92
C ARG A 470 19.07 15.76 23.89
N ALA A 471 18.68 15.23 22.74
CA ALA A 471 17.87 15.93 21.75
C ALA A 471 16.84 14.94 21.21
N ALA A 472 15.56 15.29 21.23
CA ALA A 472 14.49 14.39 20.85
C ALA A 472 13.50 15.03 19.86
N VAL A 473 12.94 14.19 18.99
CA VAL A 473 11.89 14.53 18.04
C VAL A 473 10.60 13.86 18.51
N GLU A 474 9.82 14.57 19.33
CA GLU A 474 8.69 13.96 20.05
C GLU A 474 7.31 14.31 19.47
N ASN A 475 7.20 15.35 18.63
CA ASN A 475 5.93 15.75 18.04
C ASN A 475 5.86 15.35 16.56
N ILE A 476 4.94 14.43 16.25
CA ILE A 476 4.73 13.92 14.91
C ILE A 476 3.25 14.02 14.57
N GLU A 477 2.93 14.91 13.63
CA GLU A 477 1.61 14.96 13.03
C GLU A 477 1.62 14.20 11.70
N PRO A 478 0.60 13.35 11.42
CA PRO A 478 0.46 12.71 10.13
C PRO A 478 0.42 13.76 9.01
N THR A 479 1.30 13.61 8.04
CA THR A 479 1.33 14.43 6.83
C THR A 479 0.77 13.63 5.67
N LYS A 480 -0.20 14.22 4.96
CA LYS A 480 -0.84 13.57 3.81
C LYS A 480 0.00 13.78 2.54
N LEU A 481 0.67 12.73 2.09
CA LEU A 481 1.44 12.73 0.85
C LEU A 481 0.51 12.32 -0.31
N SER A 482 0.45 13.13 -1.37
CA SER A 482 -0.39 12.85 -2.55
C SER A 482 0.48 12.50 -3.74
N PHE A 483 0.24 11.36 -4.36
CA PHE A 483 0.92 10.85 -5.55
C PHE A 483 -0.05 10.85 -6.74
N THR A 484 0.41 11.40 -7.86
CA THR A 484 -0.27 11.36 -9.15
C THR A 484 0.20 10.16 -9.97
N TYR A 485 -0.51 9.84 -11.04
CA TYR A 485 -0.06 8.82 -12.00
C TYR A 485 1.37 9.06 -12.50
N GLN A 486 1.76 10.32 -12.74
CA GLN A 486 3.12 10.67 -13.16
C GLN A 486 4.13 10.41 -12.04
N ASP A 487 3.81 10.79 -10.79
CA ASP A 487 4.69 10.48 -9.64
C ASP A 487 4.93 8.97 -9.49
N ILE A 488 3.89 8.15 -9.73
CA ILE A 488 3.97 6.69 -9.63
C ILE A 488 4.82 6.13 -10.78
N THR A 489 4.62 6.63 -12.00
CA THR A 489 5.36 6.19 -13.19
C THR A 489 6.84 6.58 -13.12
N ASP A 490 7.11 7.80 -12.63
CA ASP A 490 8.46 8.35 -12.46
C ASP A 490 9.14 7.85 -11.17
N ARG A 491 8.44 7.03 -10.37
CA ARG A 491 8.95 6.44 -9.12
C ARG A 491 9.39 7.52 -8.12
N THR A 492 8.66 8.62 -8.08
CA THR A 492 8.97 9.77 -7.23
C THR A 492 8.81 9.40 -5.75
N ILE A 493 9.86 9.64 -4.99
CA ILE A 493 9.84 9.55 -3.52
C ILE A 493 9.31 10.87 -2.97
N LYS A 494 8.35 10.82 -2.05
CA LYS A 494 7.89 12.00 -1.30
C LYS A 494 8.18 11.81 0.19
N THR A 495 8.61 12.88 0.83
CA THR A 495 9.05 12.86 2.23
C THR A 495 8.06 13.62 3.11
N ALA A 496 7.63 12.99 4.21
CA ALA A 496 6.99 13.68 5.32
C ALA A 496 8.07 14.13 6.30
N HIS A 497 8.04 15.39 6.72
CA HIS A 497 8.97 15.95 7.69
C HIS A 497 8.24 16.29 9.00
N THR A 498 8.96 16.20 10.10
CA THR A 498 8.49 16.73 11.38
C THR A 498 8.57 18.26 11.39
N LYS A 499 7.54 18.92 11.95
CA LYS A 499 7.42 20.39 11.89
C LYS A 499 8.41 21.14 12.80
N ASN A 500 9.00 20.45 13.77
CA ASN A 500 9.81 21.07 14.83
C ASN A 500 11.33 20.98 14.61
N LEU A 501 11.77 20.35 13.52
CA LEU A 501 13.18 20.24 13.17
C LEU A 501 13.63 21.44 12.32
N THR A 502 13.86 22.58 12.97
CA THR A 502 14.36 23.81 12.32
C THR A 502 15.89 23.88 12.22
N SER A 503 16.60 22.98 12.92
CA SER A 503 18.07 22.87 12.94
C SER A 503 18.51 21.42 13.06
N SER A 504 19.77 21.09 12.75
CA SER A 504 20.25 19.70 12.85
C SER A 504 20.20 19.18 14.30
N LEU A 505 19.96 17.88 14.44
CA LEU A 505 19.80 17.25 15.76
C LEU A 505 21.08 17.23 16.57
N THR A 506 22.25 17.07 15.94
CA THR A 506 23.53 17.20 16.67
C THR A 506 23.73 18.62 17.16
N ARG A 507 23.27 19.63 16.43
CA ARG A 507 23.33 21.02 16.90
C ARG A 507 22.43 21.23 18.13
N SER A 508 21.21 20.70 18.11
CA SER A 508 20.33 20.71 19.29
C SER A 508 20.95 19.95 20.46
N LEU A 509 21.57 18.79 20.20
CA LEU A 509 22.25 17.97 21.19
C LEU A 509 23.43 18.69 21.85
N LEU A 510 24.23 19.41 21.06
CA LEU A 510 25.32 20.22 21.60
C LEU A 510 24.82 21.48 22.33
N GLY A 511 23.63 21.98 22.01
CA GLY A 511 22.97 23.07 22.74
C GLY A 511 22.59 22.67 24.17
N ASP A 512 22.13 21.43 24.36
CA ASP A 512 21.75 20.85 25.66
C ASP A 512 22.89 20.05 26.32
N LEU A 513 24.15 20.37 25.99
CA LEU A 513 25.32 19.67 26.51
C LEU A 513 25.61 20.06 27.96
N HIS A 514 25.50 19.08 28.86
CA HIS A 514 25.92 19.20 30.25
C HIS A 514 27.31 18.59 30.44
N LEU A 515 28.26 19.41 30.89
CA LEU A 515 29.63 19.01 31.18
C LEU A 515 29.84 18.87 32.69
N GLU A 516 30.47 17.78 33.11
CA GLU A 516 30.87 17.52 34.49
C GLU A 516 32.36 17.18 34.52
N ALA A 517 33.15 17.85 35.35
CA ALA A 517 34.55 17.49 35.55
C ALA A 517 34.69 16.65 36.83
N ARG A 518 35.44 15.55 36.73
CA ARG A 518 35.73 14.64 37.84
C ARG A 518 37.24 14.51 38.02
N THR A 519 37.71 14.58 39.26
CA THR A 519 39.11 14.27 39.57
C THR A 519 39.34 12.76 39.57
N LEU A 520 40.61 12.33 39.60
CA LEU A 520 40.98 10.92 39.72
C LEU A 520 40.37 10.21 40.96
N LEU A 521 40.00 10.99 41.99
CA LEU A 521 39.36 10.52 43.23
C LEU A 521 37.82 10.55 43.17
N GLY A 522 37.23 10.84 42.00
CA GLY A 522 35.78 10.86 41.80
C GLY A 522 35.06 12.10 42.33
N LEU A 523 35.80 13.12 42.79
CA LEU A 523 35.21 14.38 43.26
C LEU A 523 34.73 15.23 42.08
N LYS A 524 33.48 15.67 42.15
CA LYS A 524 32.87 16.58 41.16
C LYS A 524 33.42 17.99 41.34
N ILE A 525 33.95 18.57 40.28
CA ILE A 525 34.44 19.95 40.24
C ILE A 525 33.80 20.71 39.07
N GLY A 526 33.78 22.05 39.16
CA GLY A 526 33.33 22.89 38.06
C GLY A 526 34.27 22.76 36.86
N VAL A 527 33.71 22.74 35.65
CA VAL A 527 34.49 22.69 34.41
C VAL A 527 35.13 24.06 34.16
N PRO A 528 36.47 24.18 34.01
CA PRO A 528 37.10 25.44 33.70
C PRO A 528 36.59 26.03 32.38
N SER A 529 36.28 27.33 32.36
CA SER A 529 35.65 28.00 31.21
C SER A 529 36.45 27.90 29.92
N GLY A 530 37.80 27.98 29.99
CA GLY A 530 38.67 27.82 28.83
C GLY A 530 38.60 26.43 28.19
N ILE A 531 38.40 25.40 29.01
CA ILE A 531 38.24 24.01 28.54
C ILE A 531 36.83 23.80 27.97
N ALA A 532 35.80 24.35 28.61
CA ALA A 532 34.43 24.31 28.09
C ALA A 532 34.34 25.00 26.72
N SER A 533 35.00 26.16 26.54
CA SER A 533 35.05 26.85 25.25
C SER A 533 35.81 26.05 24.18
N ALA A 534 36.96 25.48 24.52
CA ALA A 534 37.72 24.65 23.58
C ALA A 534 36.94 23.39 23.15
N LEU A 535 36.22 22.76 24.08
CA LEU A 535 35.30 21.65 23.78
C LEU A 535 34.16 22.12 22.87
N GLY A 536 33.53 23.25 23.16
CA GLY A 536 32.46 23.80 22.33
C GLY A 536 32.90 24.05 20.88
N THR A 537 34.08 24.63 20.68
CA THR A 537 34.65 24.86 19.34
C THR A 537 34.95 23.53 18.64
N THR A 538 35.56 22.59 19.35
CA THR A 538 35.92 21.28 18.78
C THR A 538 34.68 20.47 18.40
N LEU A 539 33.69 20.39 19.30
CA LEU A 539 32.42 19.69 19.07
C LEU A 539 31.60 20.37 17.97
N GLY A 540 31.60 21.71 17.91
CA GLY A 540 30.96 22.47 16.85
C GLY A 540 31.49 22.13 15.46
N ALA A 541 32.81 21.98 15.31
CA ALA A 541 33.45 21.64 14.04
C ALA A 541 33.14 20.22 13.54
N VAL A 542 32.82 19.28 14.45
CA VAL A 542 32.53 17.89 14.09
C VAL A 542 31.05 17.54 13.96
N THR A 543 30.15 18.51 14.17
CA THR A 543 28.70 18.31 13.98
C THR A 543 28.36 17.76 12.60
N ALA A 544 28.84 18.41 11.55
CA ALA A 544 28.51 18.03 10.16
C ALA A 544 29.03 16.62 9.76
N PRO A 545 30.29 16.24 10.06
CA PRO A 545 30.76 14.86 9.84
C PRO A 545 29.95 13.80 10.59
N VAL A 546 29.60 14.05 11.86
CA VAL A 546 28.82 13.09 12.67
C VAL A 546 27.38 12.99 12.18
N ASP A 547 26.75 14.11 11.83
CA ASP A 547 25.42 14.15 11.20
C ASP A 547 25.40 13.34 9.90
N SER A 548 26.40 13.55 9.03
CA SER A 548 26.51 12.83 7.77
C SER A 548 26.65 11.32 8.00
N LEU A 549 27.51 10.92 8.95
CA LEU A 549 27.67 9.51 9.32
C LEU A 549 26.35 8.90 9.81
N LEU A 550 25.67 9.57 10.75
CA LEU A 550 24.40 9.10 11.30
C LEU A 550 23.34 8.97 10.19
N MET A 551 23.19 9.98 9.34
CA MET A 551 22.23 9.96 8.24
C MET A 551 22.54 8.89 7.20
N ASN A 552 23.82 8.65 6.88
CA ASN A 552 24.20 7.60 5.94
C ASN A 552 23.88 6.22 6.50
N VAL A 553 24.26 5.94 7.75
CA VAL A 553 23.99 4.64 8.39
C VAL A 553 22.47 4.37 8.46
N LEU A 554 21.68 5.39 8.80
CA LEU A 554 20.22 5.26 8.81
C LEU A 554 19.62 5.11 7.41
N GLY A 555 20.16 5.84 6.44
CA GLY A 555 19.85 5.71 5.02
C GLY A 555 19.99 4.27 4.53
N LEU A 556 21.03 3.56 4.97
CA LEU A 556 21.25 2.16 4.61
C LEU A 556 20.19 1.20 5.17
N LEU A 557 19.54 1.58 6.26
CA LEU A 557 18.56 0.75 6.97
C LEU A 557 17.11 1.08 6.59
N GLY A 558 16.89 1.99 5.64
CA GLY A 558 15.54 2.44 5.29
C GLY A 558 14.90 3.33 6.36
N VAL A 559 15.69 3.91 7.27
CA VAL A 559 15.22 4.78 8.36
C VAL A 559 15.76 6.20 8.20
N ARG A 560 15.00 7.22 8.64
CA ARG A 560 15.49 8.60 8.80
C ARG A 560 15.02 9.15 10.12
N VAL A 561 15.72 10.18 10.58
CA VAL A 561 15.30 10.89 11.78
C VAL A 561 14.38 12.03 11.44
N GLY A 562 13.18 12.04 12.02
CA GLY A 562 12.22 13.14 11.84
C GLY A 562 11.70 13.29 10.41
N GLU A 563 11.94 12.27 9.58
CA GLU A 563 11.48 12.18 8.20
C GLU A 563 10.98 10.76 7.93
N ALA A 564 10.07 10.64 6.95
CA ALA A 564 9.66 9.36 6.40
C ALA A 564 9.50 9.49 4.90
N ASP A 565 10.26 8.70 4.14
CA ASP A 565 10.16 8.65 2.69
C ASP A 565 9.15 7.58 2.30
N VAL A 566 8.19 7.97 1.47
CA VAL A 566 7.17 7.07 0.92
C VAL A 566 7.28 7.05 -0.59
N ARG A 567 7.14 5.84 -1.13
CA ARG A 567 7.10 5.60 -2.57
C ARG A 567 5.85 4.79 -2.90
N VAL A 568 5.09 5.24 -3.90
CA VAL A 568 3.98 4.48 -4.46
C VAL A 568 4.45 3.88 -5.77
N GLU A 569 4.53 2.57 -5.82
CA GLU A 569 5.19 1.80 -6.89
C GLU A 569 4.20 1.37 -7.98
N GLY A 570 2.92 1.34 -7.61
CA GLY A 570 1.85 1.00 -8.53
C GLY A 570 0.50 1.31 -7.92
N ALA A 571 -0.46 1.59 -8.77
CA ALA A 571 -1.84 1.68 -8.35
C ALA A 571 -2.77 1.27 -9.50
N THR A 572 -3.87 0.63 -9.13
CA THR A 572 -4.93 0.25 -10.04
C THR A 572 -6.26 0.61 -9.40
N CYS A 573 -7.20 1.06 -10.23
CA CYS A 573 -8.58 1.23 -9.80
C CYS A 573 -9.31 -0.12 -9.78
N GLY A 574 -8.74 -1.18 -10.35
CA GLY A 574 -9.48 -2.39 -10.68
C GLY A 574 -10.53 -2.14 -11.76
N ARG A 575 -11.16 -3.21 -12.25
CA ARG A 575 -12.32 -3.11 -13.14
C ARG A 575 -13.58 -3.13 -12.27
N SER A 576 -14.55 -2.28 -12.57
CA SER A 576 -15.87 -2.40 -11.94
C SER A 576 -16.54 -3.68 -12.44
N VAL A 577 -17.03 -4.47 -11.50
CA VAL A 577 -17.68 -5.77 -11.78
C VAL A 577 -19.00 -5.86 -11.04
N LEU A 578 -19.96 -6.55 -11.65
CA LEU A 578 -21.21 -6.89 -11.00
C LEU A 578 -20.94 -7.88 -9.87
N VAL A 579 -21.59 -7.65 -8.74
CA VAL A 579 -21.46 -8.45 -7.54
C VAL A 579 -22.84 -8.79 -6.97
N GLN A 580 -22.87 -9.87 -6.21
CA GLN A 580 -24.06 -10.38 -5.53
C GLN A 580 -23.90 -10.29 -4.02
#